data_AF-A0AAJ2UY82-F1
#
_entry.id   AF-A0AAJ2UY82-F1
#
_cell.length_a   1.000
_cell.length_b   1.000
_cell.length_c   1.000
_cell.angle_alpha   90.00
_cell.angle_beta   90.00
_cell.angle_gamma   90.00
#
_symmetry.space_group_name_H-M   'P 1'
#
loop_
_entity.id
_entity.type
_entity.pdbx_description
1 polymer ?
#
loop_
_entity_poly.entity_id
_entity_poly.type
_entity_poly.pdbx_seq_one_letter_code
_entity_poly.pdbx_strand_id
1 'polypeptide(L)'
;MEFALTRLWDQRERSMLTHGAYQDFGGIAGALAGYAEDSFRAVVREDEIPLAQALFVQLARPADQGGYTRRPAPVADMNPAALALARRLSPGKLIVFGRTDEGTEIVDLAHEALTRHWPRLGGWLDDSRKFRSWQEELRRDLARWKEAGEETGALLRGSVLEVAVEQAGHRPTEITALERAYIGASRRFARRALRRWQALVATLLALLVGTCVLANMALDSSQTAERQLRTLASRALADESSDRAHHDPGSSIQLALAAWNADDTPQAQEALLHSHVTGEYLRASHVGLWPGRATRLDATADGRTLVVWSKPAGAAPVVLSVVTGAMDGSPGSYALRGAPTGDVRSEISSDGNLLGRRAKSVGAERGRHRPPVVGEPAENHRTPHGRGPPGQLDRSDLGRHSDHGVRRRLRPLGDSNGPSYRRLPHRARHQADSGRPRRPPDRLRQGLAAILRPTSRELVPHLCSSAGRDYTEEERRRFLPAGTSSGLPCENASPWRGAPTAD
;
A
#
# COMPACT_ATOMS: atom_id res chain seq x y z
N MET A 1 -59.73 -39.48 40.22
CA MET A 1 -60.88 -39.39 41.16
C MET A 1 -60.45 -39.52 42.61
N GLU A 2 -59.57 -40.47 42.98
CA GLU A 2 -58.97 -40.65 44.33
C GLU A 2 -58.82 -39.34 45.14
N PHE A 3 -57.96 -38.42 44.69
CA PHE A 3 -57.69 -37.14 45.38
C PHE A 3 -58.93 -36.26 45.65
N ALA A 4 -59.92 -36.26 44.75
CA ALA A 4 -61.13 -35.47 44.92
C ALA A 4 -62.07 -36.08 45.98
N LEU A 5 -62.10 -37.41 46.08
CA LEU A 5 -62.88 -38.12 47.10
C LEU A 5 -62.22 -38.02 48.47
N THR A 6 -60.88 -38.13 48.55
CA THR A 6 -60.14 -37.90 49.80
C THR A 6 -60.36 -36.48 50.33
N ARG A 7 -60.25 -35.45 49.48
CA ARG A 7 -60.46 -34.06 49.90
C ARG A 7 -61.90 -33.76 50.32
N LEU A 8 -62.89 -34.34 49.62
CA LEU A 8 -64.30 -34.30 50.03
C LEU A 8 -64.52 -34.95 51.39
N TRP A 9 -63.84 -36.07 51.67
CA TRP A 9 -63.95 -36.76 52.95
C TRP A 9 -63.35 -35.95 54.11
N ASP A 10 -62.21 -35.30 53.90
CA ASP A 10 -61.58 -34.44 54.90
C ASP A 10 -62.40 -33.16 55.17
N GLN A 11 -63.10 -32.64 54.16
CA GLN A 11 -63.99 -31.47 54.26
C GLN A 11 -65.47 -31.83 54.54
N ARG A 12 -65.78 -33.06 54.96
CA ARG A 12 -67.17 -33.49 55.19
C ARG A 12 -67.82 -32.71 56.34
N GLU A 13 -69.07 -32.29 56.15
CA GLU A 13 -69.86 -31.73 57.25
C GLU A 13 -70.60 -32.87 57.97
N ARG A 14 -70.16 -33.17 59.19
CA ARG A 14 -70.61 -34.30 60.03
C ARG A 14 -70.39 -35.67 59.37
N SER A 15 -71.29 -36.04 58.47
CA SER A 15 -71.31 -37.32 57.74
C SER A 15 -71.80 -37.16 56.29
N MET A 16 -71.96 -35.93 55.81
CA MET A 16 -72.40 -35.63 54.45
C MET A 16 -71.25 -35.04 53.62
N LEU A 17 -71.12 -35.56 52.39
CA LEU A 17 -70.27 -34.98 51.35
C LEU A 17 -71.13 -33.96 50.58
N THR A 18 -70.78 -32.68 50.63
CA THR A 18 -71.62 -31.61 50.05
C THR A 18 -71.15 -31.25 48.63
N HIS A 19 -72.11 -30.95 47.75
CA HIS A 19 -71.80 -30.43 46.42
C HIS A 19 -71.17 -29.02 46.50
N GLY A 20 -71.50 -28.24 47.53
CA GLY A 20 -70.86 -26.96 47.84
C GLY A 20 -69.35 -27.12 48.01
N ALA A 21 -68.90 -27.95 48.95
CA ALA A 21 -67.47 -28.21 49.16
C ALA A 21 -66.77 -28.68 47.87
N TYR A 22 -67.41 -29.56 47.08
CA TYR A 22 -66.88 -29.99 45.78
C TYR A 22 -66.68 -28.82 44.79
N GLN A 23 -67.59 -27.84 44.76
CA GLN A 23 -67.45 -26.64 43.94
C GLN A 23 -66.41 -25.67 44.53
N ASP A 24 -66.38 -25.50 45.86
CA ASP A 24 -65.50 -24.56 46.57
C ASP A 24 -64.01 -24.86 46.34
N PHE A 25 -63.62 -26.15 46.28
CA PHE A 25 -62.25 -26.53 45.93
C PHE A 25 -62.01 -26.67 44.42
N GLY A 26 -62.95 -26.30 43.55
CA GLY A 26 -62.79 -26.34 42.09
C GLY A 26 -62.89 -27.73 41.47
N GLY A 27 -63.67 -28.63 42.07
CA GLY A 27 -63.91 -29.99 41.59
C GLY A 27 -62.65 -30.85 41.49
N ILE A 28 -62.67 -31.86 40.61
CA ILE A 28 -61.54 -32.81 40.46
C ILE A 28 -60.23 -32.10 40.11
N ALA A 29 -60.29 -31.04 39.29
CA ALA A 29 -59.13 -30.26 38.88
C ALA A 29 -58.47 -29.53 40.06
N GLY A 30 -59.26 -28.80 40.85
CA GLY A 30 -58.74 -28.04 41.99
C GLY A 30 -58.38 -28.91 43.21
N ALA A 31 -58.99 -30.11 43.36
CA ALA A 31 -58.50 -31.12 44.30
C ALA A 31 -57.10 -31.63 43.94
N LEU A 32 -56.84 -31.92 42.66
CA LEU A 32 -55.50 -32.31 42.19
C LEU A 32 -54.51 -31.15 42.34
N ALA A 33 -54.92 -29.93 41.99
CA ALA A 33 -54.09 -28.73 42.12
C ALA A 33 -53.65 -28.48 43.56
N GLY A 34 -54.58 -28.61 44.51
CA GLY A 34 -54.33 -28.48 45.94
C GLY A 34 -53.38 -29.56 46.45
N TYR A 35 -53.70 -30.84 46.20
CA TYR A 35 -52.83 -31.96 46.59
C TYR A 35 -51.40 -31.82 46.03
N ALA A 36 -51.26 -31.35 44.79
CA ALA A 36 -49.96 -31.12 44.18
C ALA A 36 -49.17 -30.00 44.86
N GLU A 37 -49.82 -28.88 45.17
CA GLU A 37 -49.22 -27.75 45.89
C GLU A 37 -48.85 -28.11 47.34
N ASP A 38 -49.73 -28.84 48.04
CA ASP A 38 -49.51 -29.30 49.42
C ASP A 38 -48.34 -30.29 49.48
N SER A 39 -48.30 -31.28 48.57
CA SER A 39 -47.21 -32.25 48.45
C SER A 39 -45.88 -31.60 48.05
N PHE A 40 -45.93 -30.56 47.22
CA PHE A 40 -44.75 -29.77 46.86
C PHE A 40 -44.21 -29.01 48.08
N ARG A 41 -45.06 -28.28 48.81
CA ARG A 41 -44.67 -27.49 49.99
C ARG A 41 -44.17 -28.35 51.16
N ALA A 42 -44.70 -29.57 51.31
CA ALA A 42 -44.24 -30.51 52.33
C ALA A 42 -42.81 -31.01 52.10
N VAL A 43 -42.31 -30.97 50.86
CA VAL A 43 -41.02 -31.56 50.46
C VAL A 43 -39.98 -30.53 50.05
N VAL A 44 -40.35 -29.50 49.29
CA VAL A 44 -39.42 -28.55 48.64
C VAL A 44 -39.22 -27.32 49.51
N ARG A 45 -37.97 -27.00 49.84
CA ARG A 45 -37.60 -25.77 50.53
C ARG A 45 -37.53 -24.57 49.58
N GLU A 46 -37.63 -23.35 50.11
CA GLU A 46 -37.56 -22.12 49.31
C GLU A 46 -36.28 -22.00 48.46
N ASP A 47 -35.12 -22.40 49.00
CA ASP A 47 -33.83 -22.44 48.31
C ASP A 47 -33.75 -23.52 47.21
N GLU A 48 -34.63 -24.52 47.26
CA GLU A 48 -34.71 -25.60 46.28
C GLU A 48 -35.73 -25.30 45.15
N ILE A 49 -36.53 -24.22 45.25
CA ILE A 49 -37.55 -23.88 44.24
C ILE A 49 -36.97 -23.75 42.83
N PRO A 50 -35.83 -23.07 42.57
CA PRO A 50 -35.26 -22.99 41.22
C PRO A 50 -34.85 -24.36 40.65
N LEU A 51 -34.37 -25.26 41.52
CA LEU A 51 -34.01 -26.63 41.15
C LEU A 51 -35.27 -27.47 40.86
N ALA A 52 -36.31 -27.29 41.66
CA ALA A 52 -37.61 -27.94 41.47
C ALA A 52 -38.28 -27.46 40.17
N GLN A 53 -38.27 -26.16 39.90
CA GLN A 53 -38.75 -25.57 38.65
C GLN A 53 -38.03 -26.19 37.44
N ALA A 54 -36.70 -26.19 37.44
CA ALA A 54 -35.91 -26.80 36.37
C ALA A 54 -36.23 -28.29 36.18
N LEU A 55 -36.38 -29.05 37.28
CA LEU A 55 -36.78 -30.45 37.27
C LEU A 55 -38.16 -30.65 36.59
N PHE A 56 -39.20 -30.00 37.10
CA PHE A 56 -40.56 -30.16 36.58
C PHE A 56 -40.70 -29.67 35.13
N VAL A 57 -40.00 -28.58 34.76
CA VAL A 57 -39.98 -28.02 33.40
C VAL A 57 -39.33 -28.98 32.40
N GLN A 58 -38.31 -29.76 32.79
CA GLN A 58 -37.68 -30.77 31.92
C GLN A 58 -38.54 -32.04 31.71
N LEU A 59 -39.47 -32.33 32.63
CA LEU A 59 -40.40 -33.47 32.57
C LEU A 59 -41.68 -33.22 31.73
N ALA A 60 -41.79 -32.04 31.11
CA ALA A 60 -42.88 -31.73 30.18
C ALA A 60 -42.34 -31.04 28.91
N ARG A 61 -43.11 -31.13 27.83
CA ARG A 61 -42.81 -30.46 26.55
C ARG A 61 -44.06 -29.78 26.00
N PRO A 62 -43.94 -28.64 25.29
CA PRO A 62 -45.04 -28.07 24.52
C PRO A 62 -45.62 -29.11 23.57
N ALA A 63 -46.95 -29.15 23.46
CA ALA A 63 -47.65 -30.02 22.52
C ALA A 63 -48.02 -29.24 21.24
N ASP A 64 -48.06 -29.92 20.09
CA ASP A 64 -48.32 -29.29 18.78
C ASP A 64 -49.73 -28.66 18.69
N GLN A 65 -50.70 -29.21 19.43
CA GLN A 65 -52.07 -28.71 19.52
C GLN A 65 -52.28 -27.68 20.65
N GLY A 66 -51.19 -27.17 21.25
CA GLY A 66 -51.22 -26.31 22.42
C GLY A 66 -51.24 -27.07 23.76
N GLY A 67 -50.95 -26.36 24.85
CA GLY A 67 -50.73 -26.99 26.16
C GLY A 67 -49.39 -27.71 26.26
N TYR A 68 -49.32 -28.72 27.13
CA TYR A 68 -48.10 -29.45 27.50
C TYR A 68 -48.36 -30.94 27.71
N THR A 69 -47.57 -31.77 27.04
CA THR A 69 -47.53 -33.23 27.28
C THR A 69 -46.38 -33.61 28.19
N ARG A 70 -46.50 -34.77 28.85
CA ARG A 70 -45.37 -35.38 29.59
C ARG A 70 -44.19 -35.70 28.68
N ARG A 71 -42.99 -35.67 29.27
CA ARG A 71 -41.73 -36.07 28.64
C ARG A 71 -40.86 -36.77 29.69
N PRO A 72 -40.81 -38.10 29.69
CA PRO A 72 -39.88 -38.84 30.54
C PRO A 72 -38.43 -38.40 30.28
N ALA A 73 -37.65 -38.27 31.35
CA ALA A 73 -36.22 -37.95 31.29
C ALA A 73 -35.39 -39.16 31.78
N PRO A 74 -34.36 -39.61 31.04
CA PRO A 74 -33.44 -40.62 31.53
C PRO A 74 -32.73 -40.16 32.81
N VAL A 75 -32.65 -41.03 33.82
CA VAL A 75 -31.94 -40.74 35.09
C VAL A 75 -30.48 -40.35 34.83
N ALA A 76 -29.84 -40.92 33.80
CA ALA A 76 -28.46 -40.63 33.40
C ALA A 76 -28.24 -39.20 32.86
N ASP A 77 -29.30 -38.53 32.36
CA ASP A 77 -29.23 -37.16 31.84
C ASP A 77 -29.51 -36.10 32.93
N MET A 78 -29.91 -36.51 34.14
CA MET A 78 -30.31 -35.61 35.22
C MET A 78 -29.14 -35.13 36.08
N ASN A 79 -29.24 -33.89 36.55
CA ASN A 79 -28.36 -33.37 37.60
C ASN A 79 -28.56 -34.19 38.90
N PRO A 80 -27.49 -34.67 39.58
CA PRO A 80 -27.60 -35.41 40.84
C PRO A 80 -28.47 -34.74 41.92
N ALA A 81 -28.44 -33.40 42.02
CA ALA A 81 -29.30 -32.66 42.95
C ALA A 81 -30.78 -32.73 42.55
N ALA A 82 -31.09 -32.60 41.26
CA ALA A 82 -32.45 -32.75 40.73
C ALA A 82 -32.97 -34.19 40.90
N LEU A 83 -32.10 -35.20 40.74
CA LEU A 83 -32.44 -36.60 40.97
C LEU A 83 -32.72 -36.89 42.46
N ALA A 84 -31.94 -36.32 43.38
CA ALA A 84 -32.20 -36.43 44.82
C ALA A 84 -33.53 -35.78 45.22
N LEU A 85 -33.86 -34.63 44.63
CA LEU A 85 -35.15 -33.96 44.82
C LEU A 85 -36.31 -34.78 44.22
N ALA A 86 -36.13 -35.34 43.01
CA ALA A 86 -37.11 -36.22 42.37
C ALA A 86 -37.44 -37.45 43.25
N ARG A 87 -36.42 -38.07 43.87
CA ARG A 87 -36.61 -39.18 44.82
C ARG A 87 -37.40 -38.78 46.06
N ARG A 88 -37.19 -37.57 46.59
CA ARG A 88 -37.99 -37.01 47.70
C ARG A 88 -39.44 -36.68 47.32
N LEU A 89 -39.70 -36.34 46.05
CA LEU A 89 -41.04 -36.02 45.53
C LEU A 89 -41.85 -37.26 45.08
N SER A 90 -41.21 -38.43 44.96
CA SER A 90 -41.85 -39.68 44.57
C SER A 90 -42.95 -40.17 45.53
N PRO A 91 -42.77 -40.18 46.87
CA PRO A 91 -43.82 -40.60 47.81
C PRO A 91 -45.10 -39.75 47.73
N GLY A 92 -44.99 -38.47 47.38
CA GLY A 92 -46.12 -37.56 47.17
C GLY A 92 -46.84 -37.73 45.83
N LYS A 93 -46.58 -38.82 45.08
CA LYS A 93 -47.16 -39.09 43.75
C LYS A 93 -47.12 -37.90 42.78
N LEU A 94 -46.11 -37.03 42.88
CA LEU A 94 -45.87 -35.93 41.93
C LEU A 94 -44.98 -36.38 40.77
N ILE A 95 -43.96 -37.18 41.09
CA ILE A 95 -42.97 -37.72 40.17
C ILE A 95 -43.00 -39.25 40.31
N VAL A 96 -42.82 -39.97 39.21
CA VAL A 96 -42.76 -41.44 39.18
C VAL A 96 -41.44 -41.87 38.53
N PHE A 97 -40.86 -42.94 39.05
CA PHE A 97 -39.72 -43.64 38.48
C PHE A 97 -40.21 -44.85 37.71
N GLY A 98 -39.69 -45.05 36.50
CA GLY A 98 -40.02 -46.18 35.63
C GLY A 98 -38.80 -46.70 34.88
N ARG A 99 -39.03 -47.58 33.91
CA ARG A 99 -38.02 -48.00 32.92
C ARG A 99 -38.60 -47.93 31.52
N THR A 100 -37.77 -47.63 30.52
CA THR A 100 -38.12 -47.85 29.10
C THR A 100 -38.12 -49.35 28.78
N ASP A 101 -38.64 -49.71 27.62
CA ASP A 101 -38.60 -51.09 27.09
C ASP A 101 -37.15 -51.60 26.92
N GLU A 102 -36.19 -50.68 26.73
CA GLU A 102 -34.74 -50.98 26.67
C GLU A 102 -34.10 -51.13 28.07
N GLY A 103 -34.90 -51.02 29.15
CA GLY A 103 -34.46 -51.14 30.54
C GLY A 103 -33.88 -49.86 31.16
N THR A 104 -33.86 -48.73 30.44
CA THR A 104 -33.28 -47.46 30.93
C THR A 104 -34.16 -46.85 32.03
N GLU A 105 -33.60 -46.55 33.20
CA GLU A 105 -34.34 -45.88 34.29
C GLU A 105 -34.72 -44.45 33.90
N ILE A 106 -36.00 -44.12 34.04
CA ILE A 106 -36.60 -42.83 33.67
C ILE A 106 -37.36 -42.20 34.82
N VAL A 107 -37.42 -40.88 34.81
CA VAL A 107 -38.24 -40.05 35.69
C VAL A 107 -39.33 -39.38 34.84
N ASP A 108 -40.57 -39.41 35.29
CA ASP A 108 -41.72 -38.77 34.62
C ASP A 108 -42.66 -38.10 35.64
N LEU A 109 -43.54 -37.22 35.17
CA LEU A 109 -44.67 -36.72 35.96
C LEU A 109 -45.67 -37.85 36.21
N ALA A 110 -46.14 -37.98 37.44
CA ALA A 110 -47.08 -39.04 37.81
C ALA A 110 -48.38 -39.02 36.99
N HIS A 111 -48.87 -37.82 36.65
CA HIS A 111 -50.08 -37.62 35.87
C HIS A 111 -49.93 -36.39 34.96
N GLU A 112 -50.31 -36.53 33.69
CA GLU A 112 -50.38 -35.41 32.74
C GLU A 112 -51.44 -34.36 33.11
N ALA A 113 -52.39 -34.70 33.98
CA ALA A 113 -53.32 -33.76 34.56
C ALA A 113 -52.61 -32.64 35.37
N LEU A 114 -51.40 -32.89 35.88
CA LEU A 114 -50.60 -31.89 36.61
C LEU A 114 -50.19 -30.71 35.71
N THR A 115 -49.85 -30.94 34.44
CA THR A 115 -49.42 -29.86 33.53
C THR A 115 -50.55 -28.90 33.16
N ARG A 116 -51.81 -29.33 33.34
CA ARG A 116 -53.02 -28.57 33.01
C ARG A 116 -53.71 -27.95 34.23
N HIS A 117 -53.63 -28.59 35.40
CA HIS A 117 -54.44 -28.21 36.56
C HIS A 117 -53.63 -27.66 37.74
N TRP A 118 -52.30 -27.80 37.79
CA TRP A 118 -51.50 -27.21 38.87
C TRP A 118 -50.93 -25.84 38.44
N PRO A 119 -51.42 -24.71 38.98
CA PRO A 119 -51.10 -23.38 38.44
C PRO A 119 -49.62 -23.00 38.53
N ARG A 120 -48.92 -23.45 39.58
CA ARG A 120 -47.46 -23.24 39.75
C ARG A 120 -46.67 -23.86 38.60
N LEU A 121 -47.00 -25.11 38.24
CA LEU A 121 -46.37 -25.81 37.13
C LEU A 121 -46.76 -25.18 35.78
N GLY A 122 -48.03 -24.80 35.60
CA GLY A 122 -48.49 -24.08 34.41
C GLY A 122 -47.67 -22.81 34.15
N GLY A 123 -47.55 -21.93 35.14
CA GLY A 123 -46.74 -20.71 35.04
C GLY A 123 -45.28 -20.98 34.67
N TRP A 124 -44.62 -21.91 35.37
CA TRP A 124 -43.23 -22.27 35.05
C TRP A 124 -43.02 -22.82 33.64
N LEU A 125 -44.00 -23.58 33.14
CA LEU A 125 -43.99 -24.13 31.79
C LEU A 125 -44.25 -23.04 30.74
N ASP A 126 -45.16 -22.10 31.00
CA ASP A 126 -45.44 -20.95 30.13
C ASP A 126 -44.24 -19.99 30.05
N ASP A 127 -43.65 -19.62 31.20
CA ASP A 127 -42.40 -18.85 31.27
C ASP A 127 -41.25 -19.50 30.49
N SER A 128 -41.19 -20.85 30.53
CA SER A 128 -40.16 -21.63 29.85
C SER A 128 -40.57 -22.11 28.44
N ARG A 129 -41.75 -21.70 27.91
CA ARG A 129 -42.30 -22.24 26.66
C ARG A 129 -41.34 -22.11 25.49
N LYS A 130 -40.77 -20.92 25.28
CA LYS A 130 -39.81 -20.65 24.19
C LYS A 130 -38.54 -21.50 24.32
N PHE A 131 -37.98 -21.60 25.52
CA PHE A 131 -36.80 -22.42 25.81
C PHE A 131 -37.08 -23.90 25.54
N ARG A 132 -38.22 -24.43 26.02
CA ARG A 132 -38.59 -25.84 25.81
C ARG A 132 -38.86 -26.14 24.34
N SER A 133 -39.55 -25.27 23.60
CA SER A 133 -39.73 -25.42 22.14
C SER A 133 -38.39 -25.51 21.40
N TRP A 134 -37.46 -24.59 21.69
CA TRP A 134 -36.10 -24.64 21.15
C TRP A 134 -35.34 -25.92 21.55
N GLN A 135 -35.46 -26.37 22.80
CA GLN A 135 -34.76 -27.56 23.27
C GLN A 135 -35.28 -28.86 22.63
N GLU A 136 -36.59 -28.97 22.35
CA GLU A 136 -37.13 -30.10 21.58
C GLU A 136 -36.78 -30.04 20.08
N GLU A 137 -36.48 -28.85 19.52
CA GLU A 137 -35.88 -28.72 18.18
C GLU A 137 -34.41 -29.16 18.19
N LEU A 138 -33.60 -28.67 19.14
CA LEU A 138 -32.21 -29.11 19.35
C LEU A 138 -32.08 -30.63 19.51
N ARG A 139 -33.03 -31.27 20.19
CA ARG A 139 -33.08 -32.73 20.38
C ARG A 139 -33.36 -33.48 19.08
N ARG A 140 -34.25 -32.96 18.22
CA ARG A 140 -34.50 -33.51 16.88
C ARG A 140 -33.27 -33.36 16.00
N ASP A 141 -32.57 -32.22 16.07
CA ASP A 141 -31.30 -32.02 15.36
C ASP A 141 -30.20 -32.97 15.84
N LEU A 142 -30.07 -33.16 17.16
CA LEU A 142 -29.14 -34.10 17.77
C LEU A 142 -29.44 -35.55 17.37
N ALA A 143 -30.72 -35.94 17.32
CA ALA A 143 -31.13 -37.28 16.85
C ALA A 143 -30.72 -37.48 15.38
N ARG A 144 -31.07 -36.54 14.49
CA ARG A 144 -30.66 -36.57 13.08
C ARG A 144 -29.14 -36.62 12.89
N TRP A 145 -28.38 -35.91 13.72
CA TRP A 145 -26.92 -35.95 13.69
C TRP A 145 -26.35 -37.30 14.13
N LYS A 146 -26.95 -37.96 15.14
CA LYS A 146 -26.57 -39.33 15.53
C LYS A 146 -26.94 -40.37 14.47
N GLU A 147 -28.14 -40.28 13.90
CA GLU A 147 -28.62 -41.16 12.82
C GLU A 147 -27.72 -41.05 11.58
N ALA A 148 -27.26 -39.84 11.25
CA ALA A 148 -26.30 -39.57 10.18
C ALA A 148 -24.82 -39.86 10.57
N GLY A 149 -24.56 -40.76 11.53
CA GLY A 149 -23.21 -41.21 11.87
C GLY A 149 -22.26 -40.09 12.36
N GLU A 150 -22.80 -39.09 13.04
CA GLU A 150 -22.10 -37.87 13.49
C GLU A 150 -21.52 -36.98 12.36
N GLU A 151 -22.05 -37.09 11.13
CA GLU A 151 -21.57 -36.31 9.99
C GLU A 151 -21.58 -34.78 10.20
N THR A 152 -20.57 -34.11 9.62
CA THR A 152 -20.46 -32.64 9.69
C THR A 152 -21.58 -31.89 8.97
N GLY A 153 -22.34 -32.58 8.11
CA GLY A 153 -23.53 -32.06 7.43
C GLY A 153 -24.62 -31.61 8.40
N ALA A 154 -24.91 -32.42 9.41
CA ALA A 154 -25.99 -32.24 10.38
C ALA A 154 -25.58 -31.46 11.65
N LEU A 155 -24.41 -30.82 11.67
CA LEU A 155 -23.99 -29.91 12.75
C LEU A 155 -24.64 -28.53 12.61
N LEU A 156 -24.96 -27.88 13.74
CA LEU A 156 -25.54 -26.54 13.78
C LEU A 156 -24.59 -25.49 13.17
N ARG A 157 -25.16 -24.50 12.45
CA ARG A 157 -24.42 -23.45 11.74
C ARG A 157 -25.14 -22.10 11.86
N GLY A 158 -24.40 -21.01 11.62
CA GLY A 158 -24.95 -19.64 11.61
C GLY A 158 -25.68 -19.28 12.90
N SER A 159 -26.78 -18.54 12.76
CA SER A 159 -27.61 -18.07 13.87
C SER A 159 -28.14 -19.19 14.78
N VAL A 160 -28.46 -20.37 14.24
CA VAL A 160 -28.95 -21.51 15.03
C VAL A 160 -27.90 -21.97 16.03
N LEU A 161 -26.61 -21.98 15.63
CA LEU A 161 -25.51 -22.27 16.52
C LEU A 161 -25.29 -21.17 17.58
N GLU A 162 -25.48 -19.90 17.21
CA GLU A 162 -25.34 -18.77 18.13
C GLU A 162 -26.41 -18.82 19.23
N VAL A 163 -27.69 -18.96 18.85
CA VAL A 163 -28.82 -19.17 19.77
C VAL A 163 -28.57 -20.39 20.66
N ALA A 164 -28.09 -21.51 20.10
CA ALA A 164 -27.83 -22.71 20.90
C ALA A 164 -26.70 -22.52 21.93
N VAL A 165 -25.67 -21.75 21.60
CA VAL A 165 -24.60 -21.38 22.54
C VAL A 165 -25.10 -20.41 23.61
N GLU A 166 -25.96 -19.46 23.24
CA GLU A 166 -26.57 -18.50 24.15
C GLU A 166 -27.51 -19.19 25.16
N GLN A 167 -28.46 -20.00 24.70
CA GLN A 167 -29.41 -20.72 25.57
C GLN A 167 -28.69 -21.68 26.52
N ALA A 168 -27.66 -22.39 26.03
CA ALA A 168 -26.83 -23.25 26.87
C ALA A 168 -25.93 -22.50 27.87
N GLY A 169 -25.68 -21.21 27.64
CA GLY A 169 -25.03 -20.33 28.61
C GLY A 169 -25.97 -19.83 29.70
N HIS A 170 -27.22 -19.52 29.36
CA HIS A 170 -28.23 -19.00 30.30
C HIS A 170 -28.80 -20.06 31.25
N ARG A 171 -29.03 -21.30 30.78
CA ARG A 171 -29.61 -22.40 31.57
C ARG A 171 -28.71 -23.65 31.59
N PRO A 172 -27.45 -23.57 32.06
CA PRO A 172 -26.44 -24.62 31.88
C PRO A 172 -26.77 -25.94 32.60
N THR A 173 -27.61 -25.90 33.64
CA THR A 173 -28.11 -27.04 34.43
C THR A 173 -29.26 -27.79 33.76
N GLU A 174 -29.95 -27.16 32.80
CA GLU A 174 -31.08 -27.75 32.06
C GLU A 174 -30.65 -28.39 30.74
N ILE A 175 -29.38 -28.23 30.34
CA ILE A 175 -28.81 -28.83 29.12
C ILE A 175 -28.12 -30.16 29.45
N THR A 176 -28.49 -31.21 28.74
CA THR A 176 -27.91 -32.56 28.96
C THR A 176 -26.46 -32.64 28.51
N ALA A 177 -25.75 -33.70 28.93
CA ALA A 177 -24.37 -33.94 28.48
C ALA A 177 -24.29 -34.13 26.95
N LEU A 178 -25.28 -34.81 26.37
CA LEU A 178 -25.39 -35.04 24.92
C LEU A 178 -25.66 -33.74 24.16
N GLU A 179 -26.62 -32.92 24.61
CA GLU A 179 -26.91 -31.60 24.00
C GLU A 179 -25.67 -30.69 24.02
N ARG A 180 -24.96 -30.65 25.16
CA ARG A 180 -23.72 -29.88 25.32
C ARG A 180 -22.60 -30.41 24.41
N ALA A 181 -22.52 -31.72 24.19
CA ALA A 181 -21.56 -32.34 23.28
C ALA A 181 -21.84 -31.97 21.80
N TYR A 182 -23.11 -32.02 21.37
CA TYR A 182 -23.54 -31.64 20.02
C TYR A 182 -23.31 -30.16 19.70
N ILE A 183 -23.68 -29.25 20.62
CA ILE A 183 -23.34 -27.82 20.52
C ILE A 183 -21.81 -27.65 20.47
N GLY A 184 -21.07 -28.37 21.32
CA GLY A 184 -19.61 -28.36 21.33
C GLY A 184 -18.98 -28.81 20.00
N ALA A 185 -19.50 -29.87 19.37
CA ALA A 185 -19.07 -30.34 18.06
C ALA A 185 -19.33 -29.28 16.97
N SER A 186 -20.53 -28.72 16.96
CA SER A 186 -20.94 -27.65 16.04
C SER A 186 -20.05 -26.40 16.16
N ARG A 187 -19.74 -25.95 17.39
CA ARG A 187 -18.77 -24.86 17.64
C ARG A 187 -17.37 -25.18 17.12
N ARG A 188 -16.87 -26.41 17.31
CA ARG A 188 -15.54 -26.83 16.82
C ARG A 188 -15.50 -26.83 15.29
N PHE A 189 -16.57 -27.27 14.63
CA PHE A 189 -16.71 -27.22 13.17
C PHE A 189 -16.71 -25.78 12.63
N ALA A 190 -17.58 -24.91 13.15
CA ALA A 190 -17.64 -23.50 12.75
C ALA A 190 -16.29 -22.77 12.91
N ARG A 191 -15.60 -22.98 14.05
CA ARG A 191 -14.24 -22.43 14.29
C ARG A 191 -13.16 -23.00 13.36
N ARG A 192 -13.33 -24.19 12.79
CA ARG A 192 -12.42 -24.74 11.76
C ARG A 192 -12.71 -24.12 10.40
N ALA A 193 -13.98 -23.95 10.04
CA ALA A 193 -14.39 -23.30 8.79
C ALA A 193 -13.89 -21.85 8.71
N LEU A 194 -14.12 -21.05 9.77
CA LEU A 194 -13.67 -19.65 9.82
C LEU A 194 -12.14 -19.54 9.69
N ARG A 195 -11.37 -20.38 10.41
CA ARG A 195 -9.90 -20.38 10.31
C ARG A 195 -9.38 -20.79 8.94
N ARG A 196 -10.05 -21.73 8.26
CA ARG A 196 -9.71 -22.07 6.85
C ARG A 196 -9.95 -20.88 5.92
N TRP A 197 -11.08 -20.20 6.06
CA TRP A 197 -11.41 -19.03 5.24
C TRP A 197 -10.44 -17.86 5.51
N GLN A 198 -10.14 -17.57 6.78
CA GLN A 198 -9.13 -16.59 7.18
C GLN A 198 -7.74 -16.93 6.62
N ALA A 199 -7.34 -18.21 6.62
CA ALA A 199 -6.07 -18.64 6.02
C ALA A 199 -6.05 -18.42 4.50
N LEU A 200 -7.14 -18.74 3.78
CA LEU A 200 -7.26 -18.50 2.34
C LEU A 200 -7.22 -16.99 1.99
N VAL A 201 -7.89 -16.14 2.77
CA VAL A 201 -7.83 -14.69 2.59
C VAL A 201 -6.42 -14.17 2.88
N ALA A 202 -5.76 -14.66 3.92
CA ALA A 202 -4.38 -14.28 4.25
C ALA A 202 -3.37 -14.72 3.17
N THR A 203 -3.50 -15.91 2.59
CA THR A 203 -2.63 -16.34 1.49
C THR A 203 -2.89 -15.56 0.20
N LEU A 204 -4.15 -15.26 -0.13
CA LEU A 204 -4.48 -14.40 -1.28
C LEU A 204 -3.93 -12.98 -1.12
N LEU A 205 -4.02 -12.39 0.08
CA LEU A 205 -3.43 -11.07 0.37
C LEU A 205 -1.89 -11.11 0.30
N ALA A 206 -1.25 -12.16 0.81
CA ALA A 206 0.19 -12.33 0.74
C ALA A 206 0.68 -12.49 -0.72
N LEU A 207 -0.04 -13.25 -1.54
CA LEU A 207 0.22 -13.37 -2.97
C LEU A 207 0.06 -12.03 -3.69
N LEU A 208 -1.02 -11.29 -3.42
CA LEU A 208 -1.26 -9.97 -4.01
C LEU A 208 -0.14 -8.98 -3.66
N VAL A 209 0.24 -8.89 -2.38
CA VAL A 209 1.39 -8.07 -1.95
C VAL A 209 2.68 -8.52 -2.65
N GLY A 210 2.93 -9.83 -2.75
CA GLY A 210 4.07 -10.38 -3.49
C GLY A 210 4.10 -9.94 -4.96
N THR A 211 2.96 -10.00 -5.67
CA THR A 211 2.86 -9.53 -7.06
C THR A 211 3.09 -8.02 -7.18
N CYS A 212 2.58 -7.20 -6.26
CA CYS A 212 2.82 -5.76 -6.26
C CYS A 212 4.29 -5.41 -6.01
N VAL A 213 4.97 -6.12 -5.09
CA VAL A 213 6.40 -5.92 -4.82
C VAL A 213 7.24 -6.28 -6.06
N LEU A 214 6.98 -7.43 -6.68
CA LEU A 214 7.67 -7.86 -7.90
C LEU A 214 7.46 -6.88 -9.07
N ALA A 215 6.23 -6.40 -9.27
CA ALA A 215 5.93 -5.39 -10.28
C ALA A 215 6.68 -4.08 -10.02
N ASN A 216 6.72 -3.61 -8.76
CA ASN A 216 7.45 -2.40 -8.40
C ASN A 216 8.97 -2.53 -8.62
N MET A 217 9.55 -3.69 -8.29
CA MET A 217 10.97 -3.98 -8.56
C MET A 217 11.29 -4.04 -10.07
N ALA A 218 10.37 -4.56 -10.90
CA ALA A 218 10.54 -4.59 -12.35
C ALA A 218 10.45 -3.19 -12.99
N LEU A 219 9.65 -2.29 -12.42
CA LEU A 219 9.59 -0.89 -12.86
C LEU A 219 10.89 -0.13 -12.49
N ASP A 220 11.42 -0.31 -11.28
CA ASP A 220 12.68 0.32 -10.85
C ASP A 220 13.90 -0.19 -11.65
N SER A 221 13.94 -1.49 -11.99
CA SER A 221 15.00 -2.04 -12.85
C SER A 221 14.97 -1.47 -14.28
N SER A 222 13.77 -1.19 -14.83
CA SER A 222 13.65 -0.53 -16.13
C SER A 222 14.15 0.92 -16.10
N GLN A 223 13.80 1.69 -15.06
CA GLN A 223 14.24 3.08 -14.92
C GLN A 223 15.75 3.21 -14.69
N THR A 224 16.36 2.28 -13.95
CA THR A 224 17.82 2.27 -13.74
C THR A 224 18.57 1.91 -15.02
N ALA A 225 18.05 0.98 -15.84
CA ALA A 225 18.60 0.68 -17.16
C ALA A 225 18.51 1.87 -18.13
N GLU A 226 17.37 2.58 -18.18
CA GLU A 226 17.23 3.79 -19.01
C GLU A 226 18.23 4.88 -18.61
N ARG A 227 18.42 5.12 -17.31
CA ARG A 227 19.41 6.11 -16.83
C ARG A 227 20.81 5.75 -17.28
N GLN A 228 21.21 4.47 -17.17
CA GLN A 228 22.51 4.01 -17.65
C GLN A 228 22.70 4.24 -19.16
N LEU A 229 21.67 3.97 -19.97
CA LEU A 229 21.72 4.23 -21.42
C LEU A 229 21.86 5.72 -21.74
N ARG A 230 21.16 6.61 -21.02
CA ARG A 230 21.28 8.07 -21.18
C ARG A 230 22.69 8.57 -20.82
N THR A 231 23.25 8.13 -19.70
CA THR A 231 24.63 8.47 -19.30
C THR A 231 25.66 8.01 -20.35
N LEU A 232 25.49 6.81 -20.91
CA LEU A 232 26.38 6.29 -21.95
C LEU A 232 26.24 7.07 -23.27
N ALA A 233 25.01 7.41 -23.67
CA ALA A 233 24.76 8.21 -24.86
C ALA A 233 25.31 9.64 -24.73
N SER A 234 25.14 10.28 -23.56
CA SER A 234 25.72 11.59 -23.23
C SER A 234 27.24 11.59 -23.43
N ARG A 235 27.95 10.62 -22.83
CA ARG A 235 29.42 10.50 -22.98
C ARG A 235 29.84 10.29 -24.42
N ALA A 236 29.22 9.35 -25.14
CA ALA A 236 29.56 9.08 -26.54
C ALA A 236 29.36 10.31 -27.45
N LEU A 237 28.30 11.10 -27.22
CA LEU A 237 28.07 12.36 -27.94
C LEU A 237 29.09 13.44 -27.57
N ALA A 238 29.55 13.51 -26.31
CA ALA A 238 30.56 14.45 -25.85
C ALA A 238 31.97 14.14 -26.38
N ASP A 239 32.34 12.86 -26.43
CA ASP A 239 33.61 12.41 -27.01
C ASP A 239 33.63 12.74 -28.52
N GLU A 240 32.57 12.38 -29.25
CA GLU A 240 32.41 12.66 -30.69
C GLU A 240 32.35 14.18 -31.01
N SER A 241 31.75 14.97 -30.12
CA SER A 241 31.80 16.44 -30.17
C SER A 241 33.21 16.97 -30.11
N SER A 242 34.04 16.41 -29.23
CA SER A 242 35.41 16.86 -28.99
C SER A 242 36.32 16.54 -30.19
N ASP A 243 36.18 15.34 -30.77
CA ASP A 243 36.90 14.94 -31.98
C ASP A 243 36.58 15.84 -33.20
N ARG A 244 35.32 16.29 -33.33
CA ARG A 244 34.92 17.19 -34.43
C ARG A 244 35.32 18.66 -34.23
N ALA A 245 35.60 19.11 -33.01
CA ALA A 245 35.74 20.52 -32.66
C ALA A 245 36.74 21.31 -33.54
N HIS A 246 37.81 20.66 -34.02
CA HIS A 246 38.84 21.31 -34.86
C HIS A 246 38.57 21.30 -36.37
N HIS A 247 37.62 20.49 -36.85
CA HIS A 247 37.38 20.28 -38.29
C HIS A 247 35.97 20.69 -38.72
N ASP A 248 34.99 20.57 -37.83
CA ASP A 248 33.62 21.04 -38.00
C ASP A 248 33.08 21.57 -36.65
N PRO A 249 33.34 22.85 -36.34
CA PRO A 249 32.85 23.48 -35.12
C PRO A 249 31.31 23.50 -35.02
N GLY A 250 30.59 23.53 -36.16
CA GLY A 250 29.13 23.60 -36.17
C GLY A 250 28.50 22.31 -35.66
N SER A 251 28.95 21.17 -36.19
CA SER A 251 28.50 19.86 -35.70
C SER A 251 28.98 19.56 -34.27
N SER A 252 30.17 20.05 -33.90
CA SER A 252 30.69 19.93 -32.52
C SER A 252 29.73 20.60 -31.51
N ILE A 253 29.34 21.86 -31.73
CA ILE A 253 28.40 22.58 -30.84
C ILE A 253 27.07 21.81 -30.69
N GLN A 254 26.55 21.25 -31.78
CA GLN A 254 25.29 20.48 -31.76
C GLN A 254 25.43 19.18 -30.97
N LEU A 255 26.55 18.46 -31.10
CA LEU A 255 26.81 17.22 -30.38
C LEU A 255 27.06 17.46 -28.89
N ALA A 256 27.77 18.53 -28.51
CA ALA A 256 27.92 18.94 -27.11
C ALA A 256 26.56 19.25 -26.45
N LEU A 257 25.68 19.96 -27.16
CA LEU A 257 24.33 20.26 -26.67
C LEU A 257 23.44 19.00 -26.60
N ALA A 258 23.57 18.08 -27.56
CA ALA A 258 22.88 16.79 -27.53
C ALA A 258 23.36 15.90 -26.37
N ALA A 259 24.67 15.91 -26.07
CA ALA A 259 25.25 15.22 -24.92
C ALA A 259 24.67 15.73 -23.60
N TRP A 260 24.66 17.06 -23.42
CA TRP A 260 24.11 17.73 -22.24
C TRP A 260 22.61 17.45 -22.05
N ASN A 261 21.84 17.49 -23.14
CA ASN A 261 20.41 17.18 -23.11
C ASN A 261 20.11 15.68 -22.88
N ALA A 262 21.05 14.78 -23.17
CA ALA A 262 20.90 13.35 -22.90
C ALA A 262 21.12 13.04 -21.40
N ASP A 263 22.18 13.58 -20.80
CA ASP A 263 22.49 13.48 -19.36
C ASP A 263 23.56 14.51 -18.94
N ASP A 264 23.50 15.00 -17.70
CA ASP A 264 24.49 15.92 -17.11
C ASP A 264 25.73 15.13 -16.69
N THR A 265 26.65 14.93 -17.65
CA THR A 265 27.93 14.26 -17.42
C THR A 265 29.08 15.25 -17.46
N PRO A 266 30.17 15.02 -16.69
CA PRO A 266 31.37 15.86 -16.76
C PRO A 266 31.93 16.00 -18.19
N GLN A 267 31.83 14.92 -18.98
CA GLN A 267 32.22 14.92 -20.40
C GLN A 267 31.35 15.90 -21.22
N ALA A 268 30.03 15.84 -21.07
CA ALA A 268 29.12 16.76 -21.76
C ALA A 268 29.35 18.22 -21.33
N GLN A 269 29.61 18.47 -20.05
CA GLN A 269 29.94 19.80 -19.53
C GLN A 269 31.26 20.33 -20.12
N GLU A 270 32.30 19.50 -20.18
CA GLU A 270 33.60 19.84 -20.77
C GLU A 270 33.46 20.14 -22.27
N ALA A 271 32.78 19.27 -23.03
CA ALA A 271 32.53 19.46 -24.45
C ALA A 271 31.75 20.76 -24.73
N LEU A 272 30.75 21.08 -23.90
CA LEU A 272 29.93 22.30 -24.04
C LEU A 272 30.71 23.57 -23.66
N LEU A 273 31.58 23.51 -22.64
CA LEU A 273 32.48 24.62 -22.29
C LEU A 273 33.55 24.87 -23.37
N HIS A 274 34.17 23.80 -23.90
CA HIS A 274 35.14 23.90 -24.99
C HIS A 274 34.50 24.47 -26.27
N SER A 275 33.30 23.99 -26.60
CA SER A 275 32.42 24.50 -27.64
C SER A 275 32.12 26.00 -27.45
N HIS A 276 31.75 26.43 -26.24
CA HIS A 276 31.46 27.83 -25.94
C HIS A 276 32.68 28.75 -26.11
N VAL A 277 33.83 28.38 -25.54
CA VAL A 277 35.07 29.18 -25.63
C VAL A 277 35.59 29.25 -27.07
N THR A 278 35.50 28.16 -27.83
CA THR A 278 35.90 28.14 -29.25
C THR A 278 34.90 28.92 -30.12
N GLY A 279 33.62 28.87 -29.76
CA GLY A 279 32.51 29.51 -30.47
C GLY A 279 32.35 31.01 -30.21
N GLU A 280 32.87 31.55 -29.11
CA GLU A 280 32.72 32.98 -28.71
C GLU A 280 33.16 33.95 -29.82
N TYR A 281 34.20 33.60 -30.57
CA TYR A 281 34.75 34.41 -31.67
C TYR A 281 34.35 33.89 -33.07
N LEU A 282 33.53 32.84 -33.14
CA LEU A 282 33.14 32.19 -34.40
C LEU A 282 31.95 32.89 -35.04
N ARG A 283 32.21 33.80 -35.99
CA ARG A 283 31.15 34.51 -36.72
C ARG A 283 30.49 33.67 -37.83
N ALA A 284 31.25 32.77 -38.46
CA ALA A 284 30.78 31.81 -39.46
C ALA A 284 31.78 30.65 -39.59
N SER A 285 31.31 29.47 -40.01
CA SER A 285 32.14 28.32 -40.37
C SER A 285 31.74 27.82 -41.76
N HIS A 286 32.71 27.64 -42.64
CA HIS A 286 32.50 27.27 -44.04
C HIS A 286 33.44 26.13 -44.43
N VAL A 287 32.88 25.04 -44.95
CA VAL A 287 33.63 23.81 -45.31
C VAL A 287 33.78 23.70 -46.82
N GLY A 288 34.90 23.12 -47.30
CA GLY A 288 35.11 22.82 -48.72
C GLY A 288 35.61 23.99 -49.58
N LEU A 289 36.00 25.12 -48.99
CA LEU A 289 36.42 26.32 -49.71
C LEU A 289 37.76 26.20 -50.45
N TRP A 290 38.60 25.22 -50.11
CA TRP A 290 39.87 24.91 -50.78
C TRP A 290 40.18 23.41 -50.74
N PRO A 291 40.99 22.87 -51.67
CA PRO A 291 41.35 21.46 -51.69
C PRO A 291 42.49 21.14 -50.70
N GLY A 292 42.29 20.14 -49.83
CA GLY A 292 43.33 19.62 -48.95
C GLY A 292 43.65 20.50 -47.74
N ARG A 293 44.82 20.30 -47.14
CA ARG A 293 45.19 20.97 -45.87
C ARG A 293 45.76 22.34 -46.14
N ALA A 294 45.21 23.38 -45.51
CA ALA A 294 45.80 24.71 -45.50
C ALA A 294 47.18 24.67 -44.81
N THR A 295 48.19 25.28 -45.43
CA THR A 295 49.55 25.40 -44.91
C THR A 295 49.94 26.83 -44.57
N ARG A 296 49.29 27.82 -45.21
CA ARG A 296 49.39 29.24 -44.93
C ARG A 296 48.09 29.92 -45.33
N LEU A 297 47.67 30.92 -44.56
CA LEU A 297 46.52 31.76 -44.86
C LEU A 297 46.96 33.21 -44.64
N ASP A 298 46.82 34.02 -45.68
CA ASP A 298 46.99 35.47 -45.61
C ASP A 298 45.60 36.12 -45.73
N ALA A 299 45.34 37.22 -45.04
CA ALA A 299 44.04 37.89 -45.00
C ALA A 299 44.19 39.41 -45.15
N THR A 300 43.20 40.05 -45.77
CA THR A 300 43.05 41.51 -45.69
C THR A 300 42.75 41.95 -44.26
N ALA A 301 43.08 43.20 -43.91
CA ALA A 301 42.86 43.73 -42.56
C ALA A 301 41.37 43.78 -42.15
N ASP A 302 40.46 43.81 -43.12
CA ASP A 302 39.01 43.72 -42.93
C ASP A 302 38.46 42.28 -42.98
N GLY A 303 39.31 41.29 -43.24
CA GLY A 303 38.97 39.87 -43.33
C GLY A 303 38.10 39.47 -44.54
N ARG A 304 37.84 40.38 -45.48
CA ARG A 304 36.90 40.13 -46.60
C ARG A 304 37.48 39.26 -47.71
N THR A 305 38.80 39.28 -47.89
CA THR A 305 39.53 38.46 -48.86
C THR A 305 40.61 37.66 -48.15
N LEU A 306 40.55 36.34 -48.29
CA LEU A 306 41.53 35.39 -47.75
C LEU A 306 42.25 34.71 -48.91
N VAL A 307 43.57 34.56 -48.79
CA VAL A 307 44.40 33.82 -49.74
C VAL A 307 44.95 32.60 -49.01
N VAL A 308 44.42 31.43 -49.35
CA VAL A 308 44.74 30.16 -48.71
C VAL A 308 45.68 29.36 -49.59
N TRP A 309 46.87 29.09 -49.07
CA TRP A 309 47.79 28.10 -49.62
C TRP A 309 47.37 26.74 -49.07
N SER A 310 46.92 25.84 -49.94
CA SER A 310 46.51 24.49 -49.55
C SER A 310 47.31 23.43 -50.31
N LYS A 311 47.67 22.36 -49.59
CA LYS A 311 48.30 21.18 -50.18
C LYS A 311 47.26 20.08 -50.32
N PRO A 312 46.85 19.70 -51.55
CA PRO A 312 45.99 18.55 -51.77
C PRO A 312 46.67 17.25 -51.29
N ALA A 313 45.88 16.20 -51.08
CA ALA A 313 46.42 14.88 -50.75
C ALA A 313 47.26 14.33 -51.93
N GLY A 314 48.35 13.63 -51.62
CA GLY A 314 49.30 13.12 -52.61
C GLY A 314 50.40 14.11 -53.01
N ALA A 315 51.09 13.83 -54.12
CA ALA A 315 52.19 14.64 -54.64
C ALA A 315 51.73 15.83 -55.51
N ALA A 316 50.50 16.32 -55.30
CA ALA A 316 49.94 17.42 -56.05
C ALA A 316 50.66 18.76 -55.74
N PRO A 317 50.73 19.69 -56.71
CA PRO A 317 51.25 21.03 -56.47
C PRO A 317 50.38 21.79 -55.47
N VAL A 318 50.98 22.77 -54.77
CA VAL A 318 50.27 23.64 -53.85
C VAL A 318 49.26 24.49 -54.62
N VAL A 319 48.01 24.48 -54.16
CA VAL A 319 46.92 25.26 -54.75
C VAL A 319 46.79 26.57 -53.97
N LEU A 320 46.58 27.67 -54.70
CA LEU A 320 46.33 28.99 -54.12
C LEU A 320 44.86 29.33 -54.35
N SER A 321 44.07 29.29 -53.28
CA SER A 321 42.62 29.56 -53.33
C SER A 321 42.36 30.95 -52.77
N VAL A 322 41.71 31.82 -53.55
CA VAL A 322 41.18 33.08 -53.04
C VAL A 322 39.76 32.82 -52.57
N VAL A 323 39.45 33.23 -51.34
CA VAL A 323 38.12 33.17 -50.74
C VAL A 323 37.65 34.60 -50.50
N THR A 324 36.45 34.91 -50.96
CA THR A 324 35.78 36.21 -50.81
C THR A 324 34.37 36.01 -50.24
N GLY A 325 33.78 37.04 -49.62
CA GLY A 325 32.39 36.97 -49.12
C GLY A 325 32.16 36.04 -47.92
N ALA A 326 33.22 35.46 -47.34
CA ALA A 326 33.13 34.55 -46.19
C ALA A 326 32.50 35.22 -44.95
N MET A 327 32.80 36.50 -44.72
CA MET A 327 32.23 37.31 -43.64
C MET A 327 30.80 37.80 -43.93
N ASP A 328 30.42 37.82 -45.20
CA ASP A 328 29.10 38.25 -45.71
C ASP A 328 28.13 37.06 -45.89
N GLY A 329 28.53 35.86 -45.43
CA GLY A 329 27.71 34.64 -45.45
C GLY A 329 27.60 33.93 -46.81
N SER A 330 28.23 34.47 -47.86
CA SER A 330 28.22 33.90 -49.23
C SER A 330 29.66 33.67 -49.70
N PRO A 331 30.36 32.65 -49.16
CA PRO A 331 31.76 32.41 -49.48
C PRO A 331 31.93 31.93 -50.93
N GLY A 332 32.50 32.78 -51.78
CA GLY A 332 32.97 32.40 -53.11
C GLY A 332 34.46 32.06 -53.07
N SER A 333 34.84 30.88 -53.56
CA SER A 333 36.26 30.52 -53.73
C SER A 333 36.63 30.22 -55.18
N TYR A 334 37.84 30.63 -55.56
CA TYR A 334 38.42 30.33 -56.88
C TYR A 334 39.93 30.11 -56.78
N ALA A 335 40.44 29.16 -57.58
CA ALA A 335 41.86 28.85 -57.63
C ALA A 335 42.60 29.81 -58.57
N LEU A 336 43.66 30.45 -58.08
CA LEU A 336 44.55 31.27 -58.90
C LEU A 336 45.44 30.37 -59.77
N ARG A 337 45.44 30.64 -61.09
CA ARG A 337 46.34 29.97 -62.04
C ARG A 337 47.77 30.51 -61.87
N GLY A 338 48.77 29.63 -61.99
CA GLY A 338 50.19 30.02 -61.83
C GLY A 338 50.66 30.10 -60.37
N ALA A 339 50.23 29.15 -59.52
CA ALA A 339 50.81 28.94 -58.20
C ALA A 339 52.32 28.60 -58.34
N PRO A 340 53.21 29.25 -57.59
CA PRO A 340 54.65 29.07 -57.72
C PRO A 340 55.15 27.83 -56.98
N THR A 341 56.10 27.11 -57.57
CA THR A 341 56.87 26.08 -56.88
C THR A 341 58.00 26.72 -56.06
N GLY A 342 57.81 26.87 -54.75
CA GLY A 342 58.82 27.36 -53.81
C GLY A 342 58.22 28.10 -52.61
N ASP A 343 59.07 28.48 -51.63
CA ASP A 343 58.63 29.37 -50.54
C ASP A 343 58.50 30.81 -51.06
N VAL A 344 57.25 31.22 -51.26
CA VAL A 344 56.87 32.55 -51.74
C VAL A 344 56.10 33.23 -50.62
N ARG A 345 56.56 34.40 -50.17
CA ARG A 345 55.75 35.24 -49.29
C ARG A 345 54.73 35.99 -50.14
N SER A 346 53.47 35.92 -49.73
CA SER A 346 52.38 36.73 -50.24
C SER A 346 52.10 37.88 -49.26
N GLU A 347 51.67 39.01 -49.80
CA GLU A 347 51.13 40.13 -49.04
C GLU A 347 49.94 40.67 -49.82
N ILE A 348 48.80 40.83 -49.16
CA ILE A 348 47.56 41.30 -49.79
C ILE A 348 47.46 42.80 -49.55
N SER A 349 47.17 43.56 -50.61
CA SER A 349 46.88 44.99 -50.49
C SER A 349 45.67 45.24 -49.59
N SER A 350 45.62 46.40 -48.93
CA SER A 350 44.56 46.75 -47.98
C SER A 350 43.16 46.81 -48.58
N ASP A 351 43.07 46.98 -49.91
CA ASP A 351 41.83 46.94 -50.70
C ASP A 351 41.45 45.53 -51.21
N GLY A 352 42.26 44.50 -50.93
CA GLY A 352 42.05 43.12 -51.35
C GLY A 352 42.29 42.80 -52.83
N ASN A 353 42.55 43.81 -53.68
CA ASN A 353 42.58 43.64 -55.13
C ASN A 353 43.95 43.21 -55.69
N LEU A 354 45.03 43.43 -54.93
CA LEU A 354 46.40 43.12 -55.34
C LEU A 354 47.04 42.09 -54.40
N LEU A 355 47.66 41.07 -54.98
CA LEU A 355 48.47 40.07 -54.28
C LEU A 355 49.95 40.27 -54.65
N GLY A 356 50.70 40.95 -53.78
CA GLY A 356 52.14 41.00 -53.86
C GLY A 356 52.74 39.61 -53.62
N ARG A 357 53.64 39.17 -54.50
CA ARG A 357 54.31 37.85 -54.39
C ARG A 357 55.82 38.02 -54.44
N ARG A 358 56.50 37.69 -53.34
CA ARG A 358 57.96 37.65 -53.26
C ARG A 358 58.44 36.21 -53.12
N ALA A 359 58.85 35.61 -54.24
CA ALA A 359 59.57 34.35 -54.22
C ALA A 359 61.01 34.57 -53.72
N LYS A 360 61.54 33.63 -52.93
CA LYS A 360 63.00 33.49 -52.80
C LYS A 360 63.55 33.01 -54.14
N SER A 361 64.19 33.91 -54.89
CA SER A 361 64.98 33.55 -56.07
C SER A 361 66.18 32.70 -55.65
N VAL A 362 66.12 31.40 -55.87
CA VAL A 362 67.25 30.49 -55.67
C VAL A 362 68.17 30.59 -56.89
N GLY A 363 69.26 31.33 -56.75
CA GLY A 363 70.35 31.38 -57.73
C GLY A 363 70.35 32.61 -58.65
N ALA A 364 71.43 33.40 -58.54
CA ALA A 364 71.94 34.25 -59.62
C ALA A 364 73.45 34.45 -59.40
N GLU A 365 74.26 34.08 -60.39
CA GLU A 365 75.71 34.20 -60.36
C GLU A 365 76.17 35.67 -60.43
N ARG A 366 77.44 35.95 -60.08
CA ARG A 366 78.00 37.31 -60.08
C ARG A 366 78.28 37.84 -61.49
N GLY A 367 77.25 38.20 -62.24
CA GLY A 367 77.35 39.06 -63.43
C GLY A 367 77.41 40.55 -63.04
N ARG A 368 78.49 41.25 -63.40
CA ARG A 368 78.62 42.69 -63.15
C ARG A 368 77.80 43.50 -64.17
N HIS A 369 76.73 44.16 -63.73
CA HIS A 369 76.24 45.39 -64.37
C HIS A 369 75.76 46.41 -63.33
N ARG A 370 76.17 47.67 -63.50
CA ARG A 370 75.75 48.82 -62.67
C ARG A 370 74.29 49.20 -62.99
N PRO A 371 73.45 49.53 -61.99
CA PRO A 371 72.30 50.39 -62.22
C PRO A 371 72.76 51.86 -62.35
N PRO A 372 72.07 52.70 -63.13
CA PRO A 372 72.23 54.16 -63.03
C PRO A 372 71.56 54.69 -61.76
N VAL A 373 72.27 55.55 -61.04
CA VAL A 373 71.78 56.30 -59.88
C VAL A 373 71.31 57.67 -60.33
N VAL A 374 70.14 58.11 -59.85
CA VAL A 374 69.64 59.49 -59.85
C VAL A 374 68.69 59.60 -58.65
N GLY A 375 68.76 60.51 -57.67
CA GLY A 375 69.80 61.42 -57.14
C GLY A 375 69.22 61.91 -55.79
N GLU A 376 69.90 61.90 -54.63
CA GLU A 376 70.99 62.79 -54.15
C GLU A 376 70.55 64.26 -53.81
N PRO A 377 71.19 64.98 -52.85
CA PRO A 377 70.89 64.87 -51.41
C PRO A 377 70.87 66.23 -50.62
N ALA A 378 70.68 66.20 -49.29
CA ALA A 378 71.31 67.06 -48.23
C ALA A 378 70.60 66.79 -46.87
N GLU A 379 71.18 66.20 -45.83
CA GLU A 379 72.31 66.59 -44.96
C GLU A 379 72.03 67.65 -43.87
N ASN A 380 72.11 67.17 -42.60
CA ASN A 380 72.80 67.78 -41.44
C ASN A 380 72.14 69.00 -40.72
N HIS A 381 72.26 69.19 -39.38
CA HIS A 381 73.25 68.65 -38.43
C HIS A 381 72.86 68.84 -36.94
N ARG A 382 73.62 68.18 -36.04
CA ARG A 382 73.92 68.51 -34.60
C ARG A 382 72.95 68.15 -33.46
N THR A 383 73.47 67.29 -32.59
CA THR A 383 73.20 67.17 -31.14
C THR A 383 73.85 68.32 -30.32
N PRO A 384 73.57 68.38 -29.01
CA PRO A 384 74.71 68.30 -28.07
C PRO A 384 74.50 67.30 -26.90
N HIS A 385 75.59 67.04 -26.17
CA HIS A 385 75.71 66.04 -25.11
C HIS A 385 75.11 66.47 -23.75
N GLY A 386 74.70 65.46 -22.96
CA GLY A 386 74.75 65.49 -21.50
C GLY A 386 75.40 64.20 -20.97
N ARG A 387 76.52 64.31 -20.24
CA ARG A 387 77.13 63.19 -19.47
C ARG A 387 76.96 63.46 -17.98
N GLY A 388 76.55 62.44 -17.22
CA GLY A 388 76.55 62.41 -15.75
C GLY A 388 76.60 60.93 -15.29
N PRO A 389 77.54 60.52 -14.42
CA PRO A 389 77.78 59.09 -14.11
C PRO A 389 77.24 58.70 -12.70
N PRO A 390 77.64 57.56 -12.09
CA PRO A 390 76.89 56.31 -12.18
C PRO A 390 76.27 55.86 -10.84
N GLY A 391 75.13 55.17 -10.92
CA GLY A 391 74.51 54.44 -9.79
C GLY A 391 74.61 52.93 -10.02
N GLN A 392 75.16 52.21 -9.06
CA GLN A 392 75.62 50.83 -9.24
C GLN A 392 74.51 49.80 -8.99
N LEU A 393 74.47 48.79 -9.87
CA LEU A 393 73.83 47.47 -9.78
C LEU A 393 73.24 47.06 -8.43
N ASP A 394 71.97 46.63 -8.43
CA ASP A 394 71.65 45.30 -7.91
C ASP A 394 70.49 44.64 -8.71
N ARG A 395 70.50 43.31 -8.78
CA ARG A 395 69.51 42.48 -9.51
C ARG A 395 69.49 41.09 -8.89
N SER A 396 68.31 40.46 -8.87
CA SER A 396 68.01 39.16 -8.21
C SER A 396 67.78 39.31 -6.68
N ASP A 397 66.94 38.54 -5.99
CA ASP A 397 66.16 37.38 -6.47
C ASP A 397 64.91 37.06 -5.61
N LEU A 398 63.98 36.32 -6.23
CA LEU A 398 63.07 35.32 -5.64
C LEU A 398 62.39 35.56 -4.27
N GLY A 399 61.10 35.91 -4.31
CA GLY A 399 60.15 35.54 -3.25
C GLY A 399 59.77 34.05 -3.36
N ARG A 400 59.99 33.25 -2.31
CA ARG A 400 59.67 31.82 -2.27
C ARG A 400 58.83 31.47 -1.04
N HIS A 401 57.54 31.19 -1.24
CA HIS A 401 56.71 30.44 -0.29
C HIS A 401 55.93 29.35 -1.04
N SER A 402 56.20 28.09 -0.71
CA SER A 402 55.43 26.92 -1.14
C SER A 402 55.69 25.80 -0.14
N ASP A 403 54.61 25.24 0.40
CA ASP A 403 54.66 24.22 1.46
C ASP A 403 54.33 22.84 0.89
N HIS A 404 54.98 21.78 1.38
CA HIS A 404 54.95 20.44 0.74
C HIS A 404 55.19 19.28 1.72
N GLY A 405 54.29 18.28 1.72
CA GLY A 405 54.45 17.00 2.44
C GLY A 405 53.10 16.32 2.78
N VAL A 406 52.50 15.36 2.04
CA VAL A 406 52.96 14.00 1.65
C VAL A 406 53.12 13.10 2.91
N ARG A 407 52.42 11.97 3.14
CA ARG A 407 51.62 11.00 2.31
C ARG A 407 50.66 10.16 3.21
N ARG A 408 49.62 9.50 2.66
CA ARG A 408 49.02 8.25 3.24
C ARG A 408 48.60 7.21 2.19
N ARG A 409 48.90 5.93 2.44
CA ARG A 409 48.42 4.74 1.70
C ARG A 409 48.19 3.56 2.67
N LEU A 410 47.09 2.83 2.42
CA LEU A 410 46.86 1.37 2.53
C LEU A 410 46.93 0.59 3.88
N ARG A 411 45.99 -0.36 3.98
CA ARG A 411 45.85 -1.51 4.92
C ARG A 411 46.90 -2.62 4.65
N PRO A 412 47.15 -3.57 5.59
CA PRO A 412 46.38 -4.86 5.75
C PRO A 412 45.85 -5.06 7.20
N LEU A 413 44.75 -5.79 7.50
CA LEU A 413 44.48 -7.26 7.54
C LEU A 413 45.29 -8.07 8.59
N GLY A 414 44.59 -8.81 9.48
CA GLY A 414 45.18 -9.77 10.45
C GLY A 414 44.25 -10.14 11.63
N ASP A 415 43.86 -11.41 11.72
CA ASP A 415 42.79 -12.00 12.56
C ASP A 415 42.97 -12.06 14.10
N SER A 416 41.85 -12.37 14.78
CA SER A 416 41.66 -13.47 15.76
C SER A 416 41.15 -13.15 17.19
N ASN A 417 40.28 -14.07 17.68
CA ASN A 417 39.91 -14.40 19.07
C ASN A 417 39.09 -13.41 19.95
N GLY A 418 37.92 -13.87 20.40
CA GLY A 418 37.29 -13.48 21.69
C GLY A 418 37.58 -14.56 22.76
N PRO A 419 36.68 -14.86 23.72
CA PRO A 419 35.65 -14.03 24.38
C PRO A 419 35.72 -14.12 25.93
N SER A 420 35.11 -13.20 26.72
CA SER A 420 34.65 -13.53 28.11
C SER A 420 33.82 -12.47 28.87
N TYR A 421 32.57 -12.84 29.21
CA TYR A 421 31.94 -12.90 30.54
C TYR A 421 31.95 -11.76 31.61
N ARG A 422 30.82 -11.73 32.35
CA ARG A 422 30.50 -11.05 33.65
C ARG A 422 30.10 -9.56 33.54
N ARG A 423 29.11 -9.03 34.30
CA ARG A 423 28.28 -9.59 35.40
C ARG A 423 26.96 -8.81 35.56
N LEU A 424 25.85 -9.51 35.84
CA LEU A 424 24.73 -9.02 36.69
C LEU A 424 25.20 -9.00 38.17
N PRO A 425 24.50 -8.41 39.17
CA PRO A 425 23.06 -8.09 39.20
C PRO A 425 22.65 -6.75 39.90
N HIS A 426 21.35 -6.42 39.94
CA HIS A 426 20.58 -6.41 41.21
C HIS A 426 19.07 -6.22 41.01
N ARG A 427 18.28 -6.89 41.87
CA ARG A 427 16.84 -6.65 42.07
C ARG A 427 16.63 -5.46 43.02
N ALA A 428 15.60 -4.67 42.76
CA ALA A 428 14.81 -4.01 43.81
C ALA A 428 13.32 -3.99 43.40
N ARG A 429 12.45 -4.51 44.27
CA ARG A 429 11.01 -4.19 44.23
C ARG A 429 10.82 -2.90 45.01
N HIS A 430 9.92 -2.01 44.57
CA HIS A 430 9.00 -1.34 45.49
C HIS A 430 7.72 -0.94 44.76
N GLN A 431 6.75 -0.45 45.52
CA GLN A 431 5.32 -0.61 45.29
C GLN A 431 4.63 0.75 45.16
N ALA A 432 3.60 0.78 44.30
CA ALA A 432 2.56 1.81 44.10
C ALA A 432 2.70 3.19 44.80
N ASP A 433 2.66 4.26 43.99
CA ASP A 433 1.65 5.31 44.23
C ASP A 433 1.19 5.97 42.92
N SER A 434 0.03 6.61 43.03
CA SER A 434 -0.77 7.31 42.04
C SER A 434 -0.21 8.68 41.64
N GLY A 435 -0.39 9.07 40.37
CA GLY A 435 0.04 10.40 39.90
C GLY A 435 -0.10 10.61 38.39
N ARG A 436 -1.03 11.49 37.98
CA ARG A 436 -1.37 11.90 36.60
C ARG A 436 -0.17 11.95 35.61
N PRO A 437 -0.29 11.41 34.38
CA PRO A 437 0.71 11.63 33.34
C PRO A 437 0.69 13.09 32.84
N ARG A 438 1.88 13.70 32.73
CA ARG A 438 2.10 15.00 32.06
C ARG A 438 1.85 14.87 30.56
N ARG A 439 1.26 15.91 29.94
CA ARG A 439 1.10 16.02 28.48
C ARG A 439 2.47 16.19 27.78
N PRO A 440 2.77 15.46 26.70
CA PRO A 440 3.73 15.88 25.68
C PRO A 440 3.06 16.83 24.65
N PRO A 441 3.84 17.60 23.84
CA PRO A 441 3.33 18.78 23.14
C PRO A 441 2.61 18.56 21.79
N ASP A 442 1.77 19.52 21.42
CA ASP A 442 0.86 19.55 20.26
C ASP A 442 1.56 19.65 18.87
N ARG A 443 2.31 18.62 18.44
CA ARG A 443 2.86 18.56 17.06
C ARG A 443 2.59 17.27 16.27
N LEU A 444 1.62 16.46 16.69
CA LEU A 444 1.16 15.27 15.94
C LEU A 444 -0.36 15.25 15.66
N ARG A 445 -0.99 16.43 15.53
CA ARG A 445 -2.40 16.57 15.12
C ARG A 445 -2.66 17.37 13.83
N GLN A 446 -1.64 17.96 13.22
CA GLN A 446 -1.79 18.74 11.98
C GLN A 446 -1.18 18.06 10.72
N GLY A 447 -0.43 16.96 10.86
CA GLY A 447 0.24 16.30 9.73
C GLY A 447 -0.61 15.35 8.88
N LEU A 448 -1.72 14.82 9.42
CA LEU A 448 -2.53 13.77 8.76
C LEU A 448 -3.85 14.27 8.13
N ALA A 449 -4.19 15.55 8.29
CA ALA A 449 -5.37 16.16 7.69
C ALA A 449 -5.14 16.73 6.27
N ALA A 450 -3.92 16.60 5.72
CA ALA A 450 -3.52 17.19 4.44
C ALA A 450 -3.42 16.18 3.28
N ILE A 451 -3.48 14.87 3.54
CA ILE A 451 -3.19 13.82 2.53
C ILE A 451 -4.46 13.14 1.97
N LEU A 452 -5.65 13.41 2.54
CA LEU A 452 -6.93 12.87 2.05
C LEU A 452 -7.95 13.98 1.73
N ARG A 453 -7.60 14.87 0.81
CA ARG A 453 -8.56 15.69 0.06
C ARG A 453 -8.71 15.14 -1.36
N PRO A 454 -9.66 14.23 -1.64
CA PRO A 454 -10.14 14.08 -3.00
C PRO A 454 -10.84 15.37 -3.43
N THR A 455 -10.51 15.88 -4.61
CA THR A 455 -11.18 17.05 -5.20
C THR A 455 -12.65 16.72 -5.47
N SER A 456 -13.56 17.58 -5.00
CA SER A 456 -15.02 17.37 -5.00
C SER A 456 -15.69 17.44 -6.38
N ARG A 457 -14.95 17.16 -7.47
CA ARG A 457 -15.45 17.15 -8.86
C ARG A 457 -15.45 15.78 -9.53
N GLU A 458 -14.71 14.78 -9.03
CA GLU A 458 -14.62 13.46 -9.67
C GLU A 458 -15.46 12.36 -8.98
N LEU A 459 -15.95 12.60 -7.76
CA LEU A 459 -16.75 11.63 -6.98
C LEU A 459 -18.24 11.62 -7.34
N VAL A 460 -18.74 12.65 -8.03
CA VAL A 460 -20.19 12.83 -8.32
C VAL A 460 -20.71 11.85 -9.40
N PRO A 461 -20.01 11.61 -10.53
CA PRO A 461 -20.54 10.75 -11.60
C PRO A 461 -20.74 9.28 -11.19
N HIS A 462 -19.90 8.77 -10.28
CA HIS A 462 -19.97 7.36 -9.85
C HIS A 462 -21.13 7.06 -8.89
N LEU A 463 -21.77 8.06 -8.30
CA LEU A 463 -22.86 7.87 -7.32
C LEU A 463 -24.26 7.81 -7.95
N CYS A 464 -24.53 8.43 -9.11
CA CYS A 464 -25.80 8.23 -9.83
C CYS A 464 -25.92 6.80 -10.44
N SER A 465 -24.84 6.01 -10.48
CA SER A 465 -24.79 4.75 -11.25
C SER A 465 -25.40 3.51 -10.56
N SER A 466 -25.59 3.51 -9.24
CA SER A 466 -25.90 2.28 -8.48
C SER A 466 -27.37 2.10 -8.10
N ALA A 467 -28.20 3.14 -8.21
CA ALA A 467 -29.56 3.14 -7.65
C ALA A 467 -30.69 3.00 -8.69
N GLY A 468 -30.47 3.39 -9.95
CA GLY A 468 -31.50 3.34 -11.01
C GLY A 468 -32.74 4.23 -10.79
N ARG A 469 -32.74 5.03 -9.71
CA ARG A 469 -33.78 5.99 -9.31
C ARG A 469 -33.16 7.08 -8.44
N ASP A 470 -33.85 8.20 -8.27
CA ASP A 470 -33.46 9.23 -7.32
C ASP A 470 -33.53 8.75 -5.86
N TYR A 471 -32.55 9.18 -5.05
CA TYR A 471 -32.56 8.98 -3.60
C TYR A 471 -33.63 9.83 -2.91
N THR A 472 -34.34 9.22 -1.96
CA THR A 472 -35.31 9.90 -1.10
C THR A 472 -34.63 10.89 -0.14
N GLU A 473 -35.38 11.86 0.37
CA GLU A 473 -34.88 12.89 1.28
C GLU A 473 -34.33 12.31 2.60
N GLU A 474 -34.87 11.19 3.08
CA GLU A 474 -34.34 10.45 4.25
C GLU A 474 -32.99 9.78 3.95
N GLU A 475 -32.82 9.19 2.77
CA GLU A 475 -31.55 8.59 2.35
C GLU A 475 -30.48 9.67 2.15
N ARG A 476 -30.82 10.82 1.55
CA ARG A 476 -29.92 11.97 1.39
C ARG A 476 -29.34 12.43 2.72
N ARG A 477 -30.18 12.62 3.75
CA ARG A 477 -29.76 13.02 5.10
C ARG A 477 -28.89 11.99 5.81
N ARG A 478 -28.96 10.72 5.41
CA ARG A 478 -28.22 9.61 6.03
C ARG A 478 -26.84 9.39 5.42
N PHE A 479 -26.67 9.69 4.13
CA PHE A 479 -25.46 9.38 3.37
C PHE A 479 -24.65 10.58 2.88
N LEU A 480 -25.22 11.80 2.84
CA LEU A 480 -24.52 13.00 2.39
C LEU A 480 -24.03 13.88 3.56
N PRO A 481 -22.85 14.53 3.44
CA PRO A 481 -22.39 15.52 4.41
C PRO A 481 -23.32 16.73 4.50
N ALA A 482 -23.46 17.29 5.71
CA ALA A 482 -24.24 18.50 5.95
C ALA A 482 -23.67 19.68 5.14
N GLY A 483 -24.54 20.38 4.40
CA GLY A 483 -24.17 21.49 3.51
C GLY A 483 -24.14 21.15 2.02
N THR A 484 -24.42 19.90 1.63
CA THR A 484 -24.62 19.53 0.22
C THR A 484 -25.89 20.19 -0.33
N SER A 485 -25.79 20.98 -1.40
CA SER A 485 -26.94 21.71 -1.96
C SER A 485 -27.93 20.78 -2.67
N SER A 486 -29.22 21.13 -2.61
CA SER A 486 -30.32 20.34 -3.21
C SER A 486 -30.46 20.48 -4.74
N GLY A 487 -29.44 21.03 -5.42
CA GLY A 487 -29.43 21.16 -6.89
C GLY A 487 -29.12 19.83 -7.59
N LEU A 488 -29.96 19.46 -8.56
CA LEU A 488 -29.93 18.19 -9.30
C LEU A 488 -28.58 17.92 -10.03
N PRO A 489 -28.02 16.69 -9.93
CA PRO A 489 -26.85 16.29 -10.71
C PRO A 489 -27.05 15.03 -11.61
N CYS A 490 -28.28 14.54 -11.84
CA CYS A 490 -28.52 13.34 -12.66
C CYS A 490 -29.44 13.59 -13.90
N GLU A 491 -29.42 14.78 -14.52
CA GLU A 491 -30.29 15.14 -15.66
C GLU A 491 -29.80 14.63 -17.04
N ASN A 492 -28.59 14.05 -17.12
CA ASN A 492 -27.94 13.63 -18.39
C ASN A 492 -27.60 12.13 -18.45
N ALA A 493 -28.42 11.25 -17.86
CA ALA A 493 -28.31 9.81 -18.06
C ALA A 493 -28.99 9.39 -19.38
N SER A 494 -28.20 9.14 -20.43
CA SER A 494 -28.74 8.67 -21.72
C SER A 494 -29.51 7.34 -21.57
N PRO A 495 -30.69 7.18 -22.19
CA PRO A 495 -31.45 5.94 -22.12
C PRO A 495 -30.70 4.79 -22.82
N TRP A 496 -30.69 3.63 -22.17
CA TRP A 496 -30.08 2.41 -22.69
C TRP A 496 -30.77 1.95 -23.98
N ARG A 497 -30.00 1.61 -25.02
CA ARG A 497 -30.54 0.88 -26.18
C ARG A 497 -30.89 -0.55 -25.75
N GLY A 498 -32.17 -0.90 -25.81
CA GLY A 498 -32.63 -2.30 -25.65
C GLY A 498 -33.51 -2.60 -24.45
N ALA A 499 -33.99 -1.61 -23.68
CA ALA A 499 -35.06 -1.84 -22.72
C ALA A 499 -36.40 -2.06 -23.45
N PRO A 500 -37.17 -3.13 -23.16
CA PRO A 500 -38.49 -3.32 -23.76
C PRO A 500 -39.47 -2.28 -23.21
N THR A 501 -40.16 -1.58 -24.10
CA THR A 501 -41.27 -0.70 -23.76
C THR A 501 -42.49 -1.53 -23.37
N ALA A 502 -43.05 -1.26 -22.19
CA ALA A 502 -44.37 -1.75 -21.83
C ALA A 502 -45.44 -0.78 -22.38
N ASP A 503 -46.17 -1.25 -23.39
CA ASP A 503 -47.56 -0.87 -23.70
C ASP A 503 -48.40 -2.15 -23.52
#